data_AF-A0A6J4IYK6-F1
#
_entry.id   AF-A0A6J4IYK6-F1
#
_cell.length_a   1.000
_cell.length_b   1.000
_cell.length_c   1.000
_cell.angle_alpha   90.00
_cell.angle_beta   90.00
_cell.angle_gamma   90.00
#
_symmetry.space_group_name_H-M   'P 1'
#
loop_
_entity.id
_entity.type
_entity.pdbx_description
1 polymer ?
#
loop_
_entity_poly.entity_id
_entity_poly.type
_entity_poly.pdbx_seq_one_letter_code
_entity_poly.pdbx_strand_id
1 'polypeptide(L)'
;MSYLLDTNVISEWIKPRPDPAVVAWLNQVDEDRAFLSVISLAELHRGVELLPHGRRRDQLATWLADRLPARFEARMLPVDAAAAIEWGIVMARA
;
A
#
# COMPACT_ATOMS: atom_id res chain seq x y z
N MET A 1 -3.33 12.52 -13.99
CA MET A 1 -4.20 11.95 -12.95
C MET A 1 -3.32 11.49 -11.80
N SER A 2 -3.78 11.64 -10.56
CA SER A 2 -3.12 11.08 -9.37
C SER A 2 -3.89 9.86 -8.88
N TYR A 3 -3.19 8.92 -8.26
CA TYR A 3 -3.75 7.66 -7.79
C TYR A 3 -3.41 7.46 -6.31
N LEU A 4 -4.42 7.11 -5.51
CA LEU A 4 -4.22 6.52 -4.19
C LEU A 4 -4.25 5.01 -4.36
N LEU A 5 -3.10 4.36 -4.12
CA LEU A 5 -2.96 2.91 -4.30
C LEU A 5 -3.53 2.19 -3.09
N ASP A 6 -4.33 1.17 -3.36
CA ASP A 6 -4.83 0.25 -2.35
C ASP A 6 -3.77 -0.84 -2.05
N THR A 7 -3.93 -1.51 -0.92
CA THR A 7 -3.03 -2.55 -0.43
C THR A 7 -2.91 -3.71 -1.41
N ASN A 8 -4.01 -4.08 -2.07
CA ASN A 8 -3.99 -5.17 -3.06
C ASN A 8 -3.04 -4.88 -4.23
N VAL A 9 -3.02 -3.65 -4.75
CA VAL A 9 -2.17 -3.21 -5.86
C VAL A 9 -0.71 -3.21 -5.44
N ILE A 10 -0.38 -2.62 -4.30
CA ILE A 10 0.99 -2.62 -3.79
C ILE A 10 1.47 -4.04 -3.48
N SER A 11 0.58 -4.92 -3.02
CA SER A 11 0.92 -6.32 -2.76
C SER A 11 1.33 -7.08 -4.03
N GLU A 12 0.94 -6.63 -5.23
CA GLU A 12 1.35 -7.27 -6.48
C GLU A 12 2.88 -7.23 -6.68
N TRP A 13 3.56 -6.15 -6.29
CA TRP A 13 5.03 -6.06 -6.44
C TRP A 13 5.81 -7.13 -5.68
N ILE A 14 5.21 -7.70 -4.62
CA ILE A 14 5.85 -8.67 -3.74
C ILE A 14 5.29 -10.09 -3.93
N LYS A 15 4.25 -10.27 -4.75
CA LYS A 15 3.69 -11.60 -5.02
C LYS A 15 4.67 -12.41 -5.88
N PRO A 16 4.86 -13.70 -5.58
CA PRO A 16 5.65 -14.59 -6.45
C PRO A 16 5.11 -14.72 -7.87
N ARG A 17 3.80 -14.50 -8.05
CA ARG A 17 3.09 -14.50 -9.33
C ARG A 17 2.14 -13.30 -9.33
N PRO A 18 2.62 -12.13 -9.76
CA PRO A 18 1.79 -10.93 -9.82
C PRO A 18 0.79 -11.00 -10.98
N ASP A 19 -0.32 -10.28 -10.86
CA ASP A 19 -1.24 -10.08 -11.96
C ASP A 19 -0.58 -9.22 -13.06
N PRO A 20 -0.43 -9.75 -14.30
CA PRO A 20 0.29 -9.06 -15.36
C PRO A 20 -0.41 -7.77 -15.79
N ALA A 21 -1.74 -7.67 -15.69
CA ALA A 21 -2.47 -6.46 -16.03
C ALA A 21 -2.21 -5.35 -15.01
N VAL A 22 -2.17 -5.69 -13.72
CA VAL A 22 -1.84 -4.73 -12.66
C VAL A 22 -0.41 -4.22 -12.80
N VAL A 23 0.55 -5.11 -13.08
CA VAL A 23 1.95 -4.73 -13.33
C VAL A 23 2.08 -3.84 -14.56
N ALA A 24 1.40 -4.19 -15.66
CA ALA A 24 1.43 -3.37 -16.88
C ALA A 24 0.86 -1.98 -16.64
N TRP A 25 -0.23 -1.86 -15.87
CA TRP A 25 -0.80 -0.58 -15.47
C TRP A 25 0.14 0.22 -14.56
N LEU A 26 0.73 -0.42 -13.54
CA LEU A 26 1.69 0.24 -12.63
C LEU A 26 2.90 0.82 -13.38
N ASN A 27 3.37 0.15 -14.43
CA ASN A 27 4.46 0.65 -15.28
C ASN A 27 4.08 1.89 -16.12
N GLN A 28 2.79 2.18 -16.28
CA GLN A 28 2.29 3.37 -16.99
C GLN A 28 1.97 4.52 -16.03
N VAL A 29 1.86 4.24 -14.73
CA VAL A 29 1.59 5.26 -13.72
C VAL A 29 2.88 6.02 -13.43
N ASP A 30 2.82 7.35 -13.58
CA ASP A 30 3.86 8.24 -13.10
C ASP A 30 4.00 8.08 -11.58
N GLU A 31 5.19 7.64 -11.15
CA GLU A 31 5.43 7.28 -9.75
C GLU A 31 5.19 8.47 -8.83
N ASP A 32 5.55 9.68 -9.23
CA ASP A 32 5.35 10.91 -8.44
C ASP A 32 3.88 11.27 -8.24
N ARG A 33 2.98 10.60 -8.98
CA ARG A 33 1.52 10.75 -8.88
C ARG A 33 0.84 9.55 -8.25
N ALA A 34 1.60 8.58 -7.75
CA ALA A 34 1.11 7.45 -6.98
C ALA A 34 1.33 7.69 -5.48
N PHE A 35 0.25 7.59 -4.71
CA PHE A 35 0.21 7.84 -3.27
C PHE A 35 -0.19 6.55 -2.53
N LEU A 36 0.15 6.48 -1.25
CA LEU A 36 -0.24 5.38 -0.37
C LEU A 36 -0.82 5.92 0.93
N SER A 37 -1.88 5.29 1.44
CA SER A 37 -2.41 5.64 2.77
C SER A 37 -1.61 4.94 3.88
N VAL A 38 -1.46 5.60 5.03
CA VAL A 38 -0.96 4.94 6.27
C VAL A 38 -1.81 3.72 6.67
N ILE A 39 -3.08 3.64 6.26
CA ILE A 39 -3.91 2.45 6.45
C ILE A 39 -3.35 1.26 5.68
N SER A 40 -2.98 1.45 4.41
CA SER A 40 -2.38 0.39 3.60
C SER A 40 -1.05 -0.08 4.17
N LEU A 41 -0.27 0.82 4.77
CA LEU A 41 0.94 0.43 5.50
C LEU A 41 0.60 -0.50 6.68
N ALA A 42 -0.42 -0.18 7.48
CA ALA A 42 -0.85 -1.02 8.59
C ALA A 42 -1.35 -2.40 8.12
N GLU A 43 -2.09 -2.46 7.01
CA GLU A 43 -2.57 -3.71 6.42
C GLU A 43 -1.42 -4.59 5.92
N LEU A 44 -0.43 -3.99 5.26
CA LEU A 44 0.78 -4.72 4.82
C LEU A 44 1.56 -5.28 6.01
N HIS A 45 1.78 -4.48 7.06
CA HIS A 45 2.45 -4.94 8.28
C HIS A 45 1.71 -6.10 8.94
N ARG A 46 0.38 -5.99 9.08
CA ARG A 46 -0.46 -7.07 9.57
C ARG A 46 -0.31 -8.33 8.70
N GLY A 47 -0.31 -8.17 7.38
CA GLY A 47 -0.11 -9.28 6.44
C GLY A 47 1.21 -10.01 6.65
N VAL A 48 2.29 -9.28 6.91
CA VAL A 48 3.61 -9.86 7.20
C VAL A 48 3.64 -10.58 8.55
N GLU A 49 3.05 -9.99 9.59
CA GLU A 49 3.00 -10.59 10.93
C GLU A 49 2.16 -11.88 10.99
N LEU A 50 1.18 -12.03 10.10
CA LEU A 50 0.38 -13.25 9.98
C LEU A 50 1.11 -14.40 9.26
N LEU A 51 2.27 -14.15 8.63
CA LEU A 51 3.03 -15.20 7.96
C LEU A 51 3.78 -16.08 8.98
N PRO A 52 3.89 -17.41 8.72
CA PRO A 52 4.80 -18.25 9.46
C PRO A 52 6.24 -17.72 9.42
N HIS A 53 7.00 -17.94 10.49
CA HIS A 53 8.41 -17.61 10.52
C HIS A 53 9.16 -18.28 9.36
N GLY A 54 10.05 -17.53 8.72
CA GLY A 54 10.90 -18.01 7.64
C GLY A 54 11.22 -16.94 6.61
N ARG A 55 12.04 -17.32 5.62
CA ARG A 55 12.65 -16.41 4.65
C ARG A 55 11.67 -15.42 4.00
N ARG A 56 10.44 -15.87 3.67
CA ARG A 56 9.44 -15.01 3.04
C ARG A 56 8.98 -13.89 3.97
N ARG A 57 8.73 -14.19 5.25
CA ARG A 57 8.35 -13.18 6.24
C ARG A 57 9.47 -12.16 6.41
N ASP A 58 10.71 -12.63 6.57
CA ASP A 58 11.87 -11.77 6.83
C ASP A 58 12.14 -10.81 5.65
N GLN A 59 12.03 -11.32 4.43
CA GLN A 59 12.18 -10.51 3.20
C GLN A 59 11.11 -9.43 3.09
N LEU A 60 9.85 -9.77 3.39
CA LEU A 60 8.75 -8.80 3.34
C LEU A 60 8.85 -7.77 4.46
N ALA A 61 9.24 -8.18 5.66
CA ALA A 61 9.48 -7.29 6.79
C ALA A 61 10.58 -6.27 6.46
N THR A 62 11.69 -6.73 5.89
CA THR A 62 12.80 -5.86 5.45
C THR A 62 12.34 -4.89 4.36
N TRP A 63 11.58 -5.38 3.38
CA TRP A 63 11.05 -4.54 2.31
C TRP A 63 10.09 -3.46 2.85
N LEU A 64 9.22 -3.79 3.82
CA LEU A 64 8.33 -2.85 4.47
C LEU A 64 9.05 -1.82 5.35
N ALA A 65 10.12 -2.22 6.03
CA ALA A 65 10.88 -1.30 6.87
C ALA A 65 11.71 -0.31 6.05
N ASP A 66 12.35 -0.80 4.98
CA ASP A 66 13.42 -0.04 4.34
C ASP A 66 13.02 0.55 2.98
N ARG A 67 12.26 -0.20 2.16
CA ARG A 67 12.04 0.17 0.76
C ARG A 67 10.74 0.92 0.53
N LEU A 68 9.65 0.44 1.13
CA LEU A 68 8.34 1.06 0.93
C LEU A 68 8.28 2.50 1.47
N PRO A 69 8.73 2.80 2.71
CA PRO A 69 8.67 4.16 3.24
C PRO A 69 9.57 5.11 2.47
N ALA A 70 10.79 4.69 2.13
CA ALA A 70 11.73 5.50 1.35
C ALA A 70 11.19 5.83 -0.06
N ARG A 71 10.43 4.93 -0.68
CA ARG A 71 9.82 5.13 -2.00
C ARG A 71 8.62 6.09 -1.96
N PHE A 72 7.86 6.09 -0.86
CA PHE A 72 6.61 6.85 -0.74
C PHE A 72 6.67 8.00 0.27
N GLU A 73 7.83 8.39 0.78
CA GLU A 73 7.96 9.32 1.92
C GLU A 73 7.07 10.57 1.81
N ALA A 74 7.28 11.40 0.78
CA ALA A 74 6.46 12.60 0.54
C ALA A 74 5.05 12.32 -0.02
N ARG A 75 4.74 11.04 -0.28
CA ARG A 75 3.51 10.55 -0.93
C ARG A 75 2.72 9.59 -0.04
N MET A 76 3.06 9.52 1.25
CA MET A 76 2.34 8.77 2.26
C MET A 76 1.31 9.67 2.92
N LEU A 77 0.04 9.39 2.67
CA LEU A 77 -1.07 10.21 3.13
C LEU A 77 -1.52 9.76 4.53
N PRO A 78 -1.56 10.67 5.52
CA PRO A 78 -2.10 10.36 6.84
C PRO A 78 -3.63 10.23 6.78
N VAL A 79 -4.18 9.51 7.75
CA VAL A 79 -5.62 9.63 8.08
C VAL A 79 -5.73 10.62 9.23
N ASP A 80 -6.05 11.86 8.90
CA ASP A 80 -6.27 12.94 9.85
C ASP A 80 -7.76 13.09 10.20
N ALA A 81 -8.09 14.11 10.99
CA ALA A 81 -9.46 14.37 11.40
C ALA A 81 -10.39 14.65 10.21
N ALA A 82 -9.91 15.31 9.15
CA ALA A 82 -10.73 15.60 7.98
C ALA A 82 -11.06 14.31 7.20
N ALA A 83 -10.06 13.45 6.98
CA ALA A 83 -10.25 12.14 6.38
C ALA A 83 -11.22 11.27 7.21
N ALA A 84 -11.10 11.28 8.53
CA ALA A 84 -11.97 10.51 9.42
C ALA A 84 -13.44 11.00 9.38
N ILE A 85 -13.67 12.31 9.30
CA ILE A 85 -15.01 12.89 9.16
C ILE A 85 -15.64 12.46 7.83
N GLU A 86 -14.93 12.64 6.72
CA GLU A 86 -15.41 12.25 5.39
C GLU A 86 -15.69 10.75 5.31
N TRP A 87 -14.83 9.93 5.92
CA TRP A 87 -15.06 8.49 6.03
C TRP A 87 -16.39 8.18 6.72
N GLY A 88 -16.69 8.84 7.85
CA GLY A 88 -17.98 8.68 8.54
C GLY A 88 -19.19 9.05 7.67
N ILE A 89 -19.07 10.13 6.89
CA ILE A 89 -20.13 10.56 5.96
C ILE A 89 -20.34 9.54 4.84
N VAL A 90 -19.26 9.02 4.26
CA VAL A 90 -19.32 7.99 3.21
C VAL A 90 -19.98 6.72 3.74
N MET A 91 -19.59 6.27 4.93
CA MET A 91 -20.15 5.06 5.56
C MET A 91 -21.65 5.17 5.85
N ALA A 92 -22.15 6.35 6.18
CA ALA A 92 -23.59 6.56 6.43
C ALA A 92 -24.45 6.53 5.16
N ARG A 93 -23.83 6.66 3.98
CA ARG A 93 -24.51 6.64 2.67
C ARG A 93 -24.45 5.27 1.99
N ALA A 94 -23.64 4.36 2.52
CA ALA A 94 -23.40 3.02 1.98
C ALA A 94 -24.47 2.01 2.43
#